data_AF-A0A1I7I516-F1
#
_entry.id   AF-A0A1I7I516-F1
#
_cell.length_a   1.000
_cell.length_b   1.000
_cell.length_c   1.000
_cell.angle_alpha   90.00
_cell.angle_beta   90.00
_cell.angle_gamma   90.00
#
_symmetry.space_group_name_H-M   'P 1'
#
loop_
_entity.id
_entity.type
_entity.pdbx_description
1 polymer ?
#
loop_
_entity_poly.entity_id
_entity_poly.type
_entity_poly.pdbx_seq_one_letter_code
_entity_poly.pdbx_strand_id
1 'polypeptide(L)'
;MTNKTDAEQILKLLDDKVTPLDTLFASLGESLSGHEGFGTNAITKGRAAFKNARVWLSRELCPKINEPEIRILVTSQQSSDMVAAVGVIAALLESSPSGFALNGTLVAVIIVRMGIRNLCPDLPQ
;
A
#
# COMPACT_ATOMS: atom_id res chain seq x y z
N MET A 1 6.41 -10.82 -23.50
CA MET A 1 6.45 -11.73 -22.34
C MET A 1 6.06 -10.89 -21.13
N THR A 2 4.78 -10.84 -20.82
CA THR A 2 4.22 -9.81 -19.95
C THR A 2 3.91 -10.42 -18.57
N ASN A 3 4.58 -9.91 -17.54
CA ASN A 3 4.09 -9.78 -16.15
C ASN A 3 3.36 -10.96 -15.50
N LYS A 4 3.82 -12.20 -15.64
CA LYS A 4 3.35 -13.28 -14.74
C LYS A 4 3.97 -13.17 -13.33
N THR A 5 5.20 -12.67 -13.19
CA THR A 5 5.93 -12.63 -11.91
C THR A 5 5.40 -11.59 -10.93
N ASP A 6 5.07 -10.38 -11.39
CA ASP A 6 4.80 -9.27 -10.48
C ASP A 6 3.38 -9.35 -9.90
N ALA A 7 2.41 -9.75 -10.73
CA ALA A 7 1.04 -9.98 -10.29
C ALA A 7 0.95 -11.14 -9.29
N GLU A 8 1.66 -12.25 -9.53
CA GLU A 8 1.73 -13.38 -8.60
C GLU A 8 2.37 -13.00 -7.26
N GLN A 9 3.44 -12.20 -7.30
CA GLN A 9 4.06 -11.65 -6.10
C GLN A 9 3.09 -10.75 -5.32
N ILE A 10 2.39 -9.84 -5.99
CA ILE A 10 1.40 -8.97 -5.36
C ILE A 10 0.28 -9.80 -4.72
N LEU A 11 -0.25 -10.81 -5.43
CA LEU A 11 -1.28 -11.70 -4.89
C LEU A 11 -0.80 -12.45 -3.64
N LYS A 12 0.46 -12.91 -3.62
CA LYS A 12 1.06 -13.52 -2.43
C LYS A 12 1.14 -12.55 -1.24
N LEU A 13 1.45 -11.28 -1.50
CA LEU A 13 1.51 -10.25 -0.45
C LEU A 13 0.12 -9.83 0.04
N LEU A 14 -0.89 -9.90 -0.82
CA LEU A 14 -2.30 -9.64 -0.52
C LEU A 14 -2.94 -10.76 0.33
N ASP A 15 -2.51 -12.01 0.15
CA ASP A 15 -2.98 -13.16 0.93
C ASP A 15 -2.50 -13.07 2.39
N ASP A 16 -3.44 -12.95 3.32
CA ASP A 16 -3.18 -12.78 4.75
C ASP A 16 -2.73 -14.05 5.47
N LYS A 17 -3.08 -15.22 4.92
CA LYS A 17 -2.63 -16.53 5.41
C LYS A 17 -1.19 -16.79 5.01
N VAL A 18 -0.76 -16.24 3.87
CA VAL A 18 0.60 -16.41 3.36
C VAL A 18 1.54 -15.33 3.90
N THR A 19 1.09 -14.08 3.93
CA THR A 19 1.89 -12.95 4.38
C THR A 19 1.15 -12.19 5.48
N PRO A 20 1.55 -12.25 6.75
CA PRO A 20 0.93 -11.44 7.80
C PRO A 20 1.15 -9.93 7.61
N LEU A 21 0.23 -9.10 8.11
CA LEU A 21 0.34 -7.64 7.99
C LEU A 21 1.60 -7.08 8.68
N ASP A 22 2.00 -7.68 9.81
CA ASP A 22 3.24 -7.33 10.51
C ASP A 22 4.49 -7.60 9.68
N THR A 23 4.49 -8.66 8.86
CA THR A 23 5.59 -8.96 7.93
C THR A 23 5.71 -7.87 6.88
N LEU A 24 4.59 -7.37 6.33
CA LEU A 24 4.62 -6.25 5.39
C LEU A 24 5.17 -4.97 6.02
N PHE A 25 4.79 -4.67 7.27
CA PHE A 25 5.37 -3.53 7.99
C PHE A 25 6.86 -3.73 8.28
N ALA A 26 7.29 -4.92 8.68
CA ALA A 26 8.71 -5.22 8.88
C ALA A 26 9.50 -4.96 7.59
N SER A 27 9.07 -5.52 6.45
CA SER A 27 9.72 -5.34 5.15
C SER A 27 9.75 -3.87 4.71
N LEU A 28 8.68 -3.11 4.98
CA LEU A 28 8.68 -1.66 4.73
C LEU A 28 9.73 -0.95 5.59
N GLY A 29 9.84 -1.29 6.88
CA GLY A 29 10.85 -0.74 7.79
C GLY A 29 12.28 -1.10 7.39
N GLU A 30 12.50 -2.31 6.87
CA GLU A 30 13.78 -2.75 6.33
C GLU A 30 14.17 -1.99 5.07
N SER A 31 13.22 -1.73 4.16
CA SER A 31 13.47 -0.98 2.91
C SER A 31 13.93 0.45 3.14
N LEU A 32 13.52 1.07 4.26
CA LEU A 32 13.96 2.40 4.68
C LEU A 32 15.36 2.44 5.26
N SER A 33 15.78 1.34 5.88
CA SER A 33 16.88 1.39 6.82
C SER A 33 18.23 1.40 6.13
N GLY A 34 18.32 1.15 4.81
CA GLY A 34 19.44 1.50 3.95
C GLY A 34 20.83 0.92 4.26
N HIS A 35 21.08 0.41 5.47
CA HIS A 35 22.30 -0.02 6.16
C HIS A 35 22.23 0.49 7.62
N GLU A 36 22.44 -0.43 8.56
CA GLU A 36 22.80 -0.20 9.96
C GLU A 36 21.71 0.25 10.95
N GLY A 37 21.55 -0.58 11.98
CA GLY A 37 20.78 -0.26 13.18
C GLY A 37 20.32 -1.52 13.91
N PHE A 38 21.26 -2.30 14.47
CA PHE A 38 20.94 -3.32 15.47
C PHE A 38 20.10 -2.65 16.59
N GLY A 39 18.88 -3.15 16.84
CA GLY A 39 18.11 -2.83 18.04
C GLY A 39 16.80 -2.05 17.88
N THR A 40 16.41 -1.57 16.69
CA THR A 40 15.06 -0.97 16.49
C THR A 40 14.11 -1.95 15.80
N ASN A 41 12.92 -2.16 16.36
CA ASN A 41 11.90 -3.05 15.80
C ASN A 41 11.45 -2.55 14.40
N ALA A 42 11.79 -3.31 13.35
CA ALA A 42 11.46 -3.01 11.96
C ALA A 42 9.95 -2.79 11.74
N ILE A 43 9.10 -3.53 12.46
CA ILE A 43 7.64 -3.37 12.42
C ILE A 43 7.26 -1.96 12.87
N THR A 44 7.87 -1.45 13.94
CA THR A 44 7.55 -0.11 14.47
C THR A 44 7.97 0.98 13.48
N LYS A 45 9.15 0.86 12.88
CA LYS A 45 9.63 1.75 11.82
C LYS A 45 8.70 1.74 10.61
N GLY A 46 8.35 0.56 10.12
CA GLY A 46 7.45 0.41 8.99
C GLY A 46 6.05 0.96 9.24
N ARG A 47 5.50 0.74 10.44
CA ARG A 47 4.21 1.35 10.85
C ARG A 47 4.27 2.87 10.88
N ALA A 48 5.36 3.45 11.39
CA ALA A 48 5.54 4.91 11.42
C ALA A 48 5.64 5.50 10.00
N ALA A 49 6.42 4.86 9.13
CA ALA A 49 6.55 5.25 7.73
C ALA A 49 5.23 5.14 6.96
N PHE A 50 4.53 4.01 7.14
CA PHE A 50 3.21 3.80 6.59
C PHE A 50 2.23 4.89 7.02
N LYS A 51 2.23 5.29 8.30
CA LYS A 51 1.34 6.34 8.79
C LYS A 51 1.50 7.64 8.01
N ASN A 52 2.73 8.03 7.70
CA ASN A 52 2.99 9.25 6.92
C ASN A 52 2.50 9.10 5.47
N ALA A 53 2.82 7.98 4.82
CA ALA A 53 2.37 7.70 3.47
C ALA A 53 0.84 7.64 3.37
N ARG A 54 0.18 7.04 4.38
CA ARG A 54 -1.28 6.94 4.47
C ARG A 54 -1.94 8.31 4.54
N VAL A 55 -1.41 9.24 5.34
CA VAL A 55 -1.94 10.60 5.45
C VAL A 55 -1.84 11.33 4.13
N TRP A 56 -0.71 11.20 3.43
CA TRP A 56 -0.54 11.81 2.12
C TRP A 56 -1.49 11.20 1.08
N LEU A 57 -1.54 9.87 0.98
CA LEU A 57 -2.44 9.17 0.06
C LEU A 57 -3.91 9.49 0.31
N SER A 58 -4.32 9.63 1.56
CA SER A 58 -5.68 10.06 1.91
C SER A 58 -6.00 11.44 1.32
N ARG A 59 -5.07 12.40 1.40
CA ARG A 59 -5.28 13.75 0.83
C ARG A 59 -5.42 13.73 -0.70
N GLU A 60 -4.70 12.85 -1.39
CA GLU A 60 -4.72 12.75 -2.85
C GLU A 60 -5.92 11.93 -3.36
N LEU A 61 -6.23 10.80 -2.71
CA LEU A 61 -7.24 9.85 -3.17
C LEU A 61 -8.65 10.20 -2.70
N CYS A 62 -8.84 10.69 -1.48
CA CYS A 62 -10.18 10.91 -0.93
C CYS A 62 -11.02 11.93 -1.71
N PRO A 63 -10.47 13.04 -2.25
CA PRO A 63 -11.24 13.94 -3.12
C PRO A 63 -11.74 13.26 -4.41
N LYS A 64 -11.07 12.19 -4.84
CA LYS A 64 -11.31 11.49 -6.13
C LYS A 64 -12.10 10.19 -5.97
N ILE A 65 -12.42 9.79 -4.74
CA ILE A 65 -12.99 8.47 -4.46
C ILE A 65 -14.37 8.22 -5.09
N ASN A 66 -15.10 9.30 -5.39
CA ASN A 66 -16.39 9.24 -6.07
C ASN A 66 -16.25 9.12 -7.59
N GLU A 67 -15.05 9.31 -8.15
CA GLU A 67 -14.78 9.03 -9.56
C GLU A 67 -14.98 7.52 -9.80
N PRO A 68 -15.78 7.11 -10.81
CA PRO A 68 -16.13 5.70 -11.02
C PRO A 68 -14.93 4.75 -11.09
N GLU A 69 -13.85 5.22 -11.69
CA GLU A 69 -12.59 4.49 -11.89
C GLU A 69 -11.91 4.16 -10.56
N ILE A 70 -11.83 5.15 -9.66
CA ILE A 70 -11.28 4.96 -8.32
C ILE A 70 -12.24 4.13 -7.46
N ARG A 71 -13.55 4.37 -7.58
CA ARG A 71 -14.58 3.65 -6.83
C ARG A 71 -14.54 2.15 -7.08
N ILE A 72 -14.29 1.72 -8.32
CA ILE A 72 -14.16 0.30 -8.67
C ILE A 72 -12.97 -0.33 -7.94
N LEU A 73 -11.81 0.34 -7.91
CA LEU A 73 -10.62 -0.13 -7.21
C LEU A 73 -10.84 -0.26 -5.70
N VAL A 74 -11.68 0.61 -5.13
CA VAL A 74 -11.99 0.66 -3.68
C VAL A 74 -13.03 -0.36 -3.26
N THR A 75 -13.94 -0.73 -4.17
CA THR A 75 -15.13 -1.52 -3.85
C THR A 75 -15.05 -2.99 -4.28
N SER A 76 -14.24 -3.29 -5.29
CA SER A 76 -14.11 -4.65 -5.81
C SER A 76 -13.34 -5.59 -4.87
N GLN A 77 -13.75 -6.86 -4.85
CA GLN A 77 -13.04 -7.95 -4.17
C GLN A 77 -12.39 -8.93 -5.16
N GLN A 78 -12.42 -8.63 -6.45
CA GLN A 78 -11.80 -9.48 -7.46
C GLN A 78 -10.27 -9.33 -7.39
N SER A 79 -9.56 -10.45 -7.46
CA SER A 79 -8.09 -10.47 -7.38
C SER A 79 -7.40 -9.59 -8.42
N SER A 80 -7.94 -9.53 -9.65
CA SER A 80 -7.43 -8.64 -10.71
C SER A 80 -7.53 -7.17 -10.33
N ASP A 81 -8.64 -6.77 -9.71
CA ASP A 81 -8.92 -5.39 -9.37
C ASP A 81 -8.09 -4.96 -8.15
N MET A 82 -7.84 -5.87 -7.21
CA MET A 82 -6.91 -5.65 -6.10
C MET A 82 -5.47 -5.47 -6.58
N VAL A 83 -5.02 -6.26 -7.55
CA VAL A 83 -3.69 -6.08 -8.17
C VAL A 83 -3.61 -4.74 -8.91
N ALA A 84 -4.65 -4.37 -9.66
CA ALA A 84 -4.72 -3.06 -10.31
C ALA A 84 -4.69 -1.91 -9.29
N ALA A 85 -5.42 -2.05 -8.17
CA ALA A 85 -5.45 -1.05 -7.10
C ALA A 85 -4.06 -0.87 -6.46
N VAL A 86 -3.32 -1.97 -6.23
CA VAL A 86 -1.93 -1.90 -5.76
C VAL A 86 -1.07 -1.09 -6.74
N GLY A 87 -1.17 -1.37 -8.04
CA GLY A 87 -0.40 -0.66 -9.06
C GLY A 87 -0.71 0.85 -9.11
N VAL A 88 -1.98 1.22 -9.05
CA VAL A 88 -2.40 2.63 -9.05
C VAL A 88 -1.89 3.36 -7.81
N ILE A 89 -2.04 2.77 -6.63
CA ILE A 89 -1.59 3.39 -5.37
C ILE A 89 -0.06 3.51 -5.33
N ALA A 90 0.66 2.50 -5.81
CA ALA A 90 2.13 2.54 -5.91
C ALA A 90 2.60 3.66 -6.83
N ALA A 91 2.01 3.80 -8.02
CA ALA A 91 2.33 4.86 -8.96
C ALA A 91 2.04 6.27 -8.40
N LEU A 92 0.96 6.42 -7.62
CA LEU A 92 0.66 7.67 -6.92
C LEU A 92 1.75 8.02 -5.90
N LEU A 93 2.22 7.05 -5.12
CA LEU A 93 3.31 7.28 -4.17
C LEU A 93 4.62 7.67 -4.86
N GLU A 94 4.96 7.01 -5.97
CA GLU A 94 6.19 7.27 -6.73
C GLU A 94 6.17 8.65 -7.39
N SER A 95 4.99 9.13 -7.81
CA SER A 95 4.80 10.47 -8.34
C SER A 95 4.71 11.57 -7.27
N SER A 96 4.81 11.21 -5.99
CA SER A 96 4.75 12.17 -4.89
C SER A 96 5.92 13.16 -4.94
N PRO A 97 5.66 14.48 -4.89
CA PRO A 97 6.73 15.48 -4.77
C PRO A 97 7.50 15.36 -3.44
N SER A 98 6.98 14.59 -2.48
CA SER A 98 7.62 14.34 -1.18
C SER A 98 8.76 13.32 -1.27
N GLY A 99 8.95 12.65 -2.42
CA GLY A 99 10.04 11.70 -2.62
C GLY A 99 10.10 10.64 -1.52
N PHE A 100 8.99 9.95 -1.26
CA PHE A 100 8.98 8.88 -0.27
C PHE A 100 10.04 7.84 -0.67
N ALA A 101 11.11 7.74 0.10
CA ALA A 101 12.10 6.66 -0.01
C ALA A 101 11.51 5.35 0.53
N LEU A 102 10.31 5.00 0.08
CA LEU A 102 9.51 3.86 0.51
C LEU A 102 9.26 2.95 -0.67
N ASN A 103 9.17 1.66 -0.41
CA ASN A 103 8.65 0.72 -1.38
C ASN A 103 7.14 0.97 -1.59
N GLY A 104 6.79 1.63 -2.70
CA GLY A 104 5.41 2.00 -3.04
C GLY A 104 4.47 0.79 -3.10
N THR A 105 4.96 -0.33 -3.63
CA THR A 105 4.20 -1.59 -3.71
C THR A 105 3.83 -2.12 -2.31
N LEU A 106 4.76 -2.12 -1.36
CA LEU A 106 4.47 -2.58 0.01
C LEU A 106 3.42 -1.69 0.69
N VAL A 107 3.54 -0.37 0.55
CA VAL A 107 2.54 0.57 1.10
C VAL A 107 1.17 0.33 0.45
N ALA A 108 1.13 0.16 -0.86
CA ALA A 108 -0.08 -0.09 -1.61
C ALA A 108 -0.77 -1.41 -1.19
N VAL A 109 -0.02 -2.51 -1.04
CA VAL A 109 -0.55 -3.79 -0.54
C VAL A 109 -1.13 -3.62 0.87
N ILE A 110 -0.43 -2.94 1.78
CA ILE A 110 -0.92 -2.70 3.15
C ILE A 110 -2.26 -1.96 3.10
N ILE A 111 -2.39 -0.95 2.24
CA ILE A 111 -3.65 -0.21 2.07
C ILE A 111 -4.77 -1.10 1.56
N VAL A 112 -4.52 -1.88 0.51
CA VAL A 112 -5.53 -2.77 -0.08
C VAL A 112 -6.00 -3.78 0.97
N ARG A 113 -5.09 -4.38 1.74
CA ARG A 113 -5.43 -5.34 2.80
C ARG A 113 -6.14 -4.73 4.00
N MET A 114 -5.76 -3.52 4.40
CA MET A 114 -6.49 -2.80 5.44
C MET A 114 -7.86 -2.33 4.95
N GLY A 115 -8.15 -2.44 3.65
CA GLY A 115 -9.33 -1.91 3.01
C GLY A 115 -9.11 -0.44 2.63
N ILE A 116 -9.09 -0.17 1.32
CA ILE A 116 -8.91 1.20 0.78
C ILE A 116 -9.95 2.18 1.36
N ARG A 117 -11.16 1.69 1.66
CA ARG A 117 -12.23 2.46 2.32
C ARG A 117 -11.80 3.08 3.66
N ASN A 118 -10.88 2.44 4.37
CA ASN A 118 -10.34 2.93 5.63
C ASN A 118 -9.27 4.04 5.46
N LEU A 119 -8.94 4.43 4.22
CA LEU A 119 -8.12 5.62 3.96
C LEU A 119 -8.90 6.93 4.13
N CYS A 120 -10.21 6.91 3.93
CA CYS A 120 -11.06 8.09 3.85
C CYS A 120 -12.14 8.01 4.93
N PRO A 121 -11.83 8.43 6.18
CA PRO A 121 -12.74 8.29 7.31
C PRO A 121 -14.03 9.11 7.18
N ASP A 122 -14.06 10.10 6.29
CA ASP A 122 -15.20 11.01 6.10
C ASP A 122 -16.16 10.60 4.96
N LEU A 123 -15.96 9.43 4.36
CA LEU A 123 -16.90 8.94 3.33
C LEU A 123 -18.13 8.30 3.96
N PRO A 124 -19.35 8.59 3.45
CA PRO A 124 -20.54 7.88 3.88
C PRO A 124 -20.38 6.39 3.60
N GLN A 125 -20.69 5.57 4.61
CA GLN A 125 -20.62 4.11 4.55
C GLN A 125 -21.63 3.51 3.57
#